data_AF-A0A9N9DCP9-F1
#
_entry.id   AF-A0A9N9DCP9-F1
#
_cell.length_a   1.000
_cell.length_b   1.000
_cell.length_c   1.000
_cell.angle_alpha   90.00
_cell.angle_beta   90.00
_cell.angle_gamma   90.00
#
_symmetry.space_group_name_H-M   'P 1'
#
loop_
_entity.id
_entity.type
_entity.pdbx_description
1 polymer ?
#
loop_
_entity_poly.entity_id
_entity_poly.type
_entity_poly.pdbx_seq_one_letter_code
_entity_poly.pdbx_strand_id
1 'polypeptide(L)' 'MTLYNFVISTPERKEFLYKIKDWSKVSQTGLLIANEIEKIVGDVGLEKFAAVVTDNGGNVRVARERTNQDYL' A
#
# COMPACT_ATOMS: atom_id res chain seq x y z
N MET A 1 19.37 2.43 -1.04
CA MET A 1 18.18 3.19 -1.47
C MET A 1 17.00 2.25 -1.37
N THR A 2 15.93 2.64 -0.66
CA THR A 2 14.70 1.85 -0.59
C THR A 2 13.55 2.67 -1.15
N LEU A 3 13.15 2.29 -2.37
CA LEU A 3 12.02 2.89 -3.06
C LEU A 3 10.79 1.99 -2.88
N TYR A 4 9.67 2.62 -2.55
CA TYR A 4 8.37 1.99 -2.49
C TYR A 4 7.51 2.51 -3.63
N ASN A 5 7.06 1.58 -4.47
CA ASN A 5 6.15 1.87 -5.57
C ASN A 5 4.74 1.47 -5.14
N PHE A 6 3.81 2.41 -5.25
CA PHE A 6 2.39 2.18 -5.03
C PHE A 6 1.74 2.09 -6.40
N VAL A 7 1.28 0.90 -6.76
CA VAL A 7 0.65 0.61 -8.04
C VAL A 7 -0.81 0.26 -7.81
N ILE A 8 -1.71 0.88 -8.57
CA ILE A 8 -3.14 0.56 -8.58
C ILE A 8 -3.43 -0.28 -9.81
N SER A 9 -3.97 -1.47 -9.60
CA SER A 9 -4.44 -2.36 -10.66
C SER A 9 -5.95 -2.31 -10.74
N THR A 10 -6.50 -2.10 -11.95
CA THR A 10 -7.95 -2.12 -12.17
C THR A 10 -8.43 -3.49 -12.65
N PRO A 11 -9.75 -3.79 -12.57
CA PRO A 11 -10.32 -5.03 -13.09
C PRO A 11 -10.00 -5.31 -14.56
N GLU A 12 -9.82 -4.26 -15.37
CA GLU A 12 -9.43 -4.34 -16.79
C GLU A 12 -7.93 -4.61 -16.99
N ARG A 13 -7.21 -4.94 -15.91
CA ARG A 13 -5.76 -5.19 -15.89
C ARG A 13 -4.91 -3.99 -16.32
N LYS A 14 -5.41 -2.77 -16.08
CA LYS A 14 -4.61 -1.56 -16.22
C LYS A 14 -3.85 -1.31 -14.92
N GLU A 15 -2.58 -1.00 -15.04
CA GLU A 15 -1.70 -0.72 -13.92
C GLU A 15 -1.28 0.74 -13.96
N PHE A 16 -1.51 1.45 -12.86
CA PHE A 16 -1.17 2.86 -12.71
C PHE A 16 -0.15 3.01 -11.59
N LEU A 17 1.01 3.58 -11.92
CA LEU A 17 1.96 4.03 -10.90
C LEU A 17 1.37 5.26 -10.21
N TYR A 18 0.79 5.05 -9.03
CA TYR A 18 0.15 6.12 -8.26
C TYR A 18 1.19 7.00 -7.56
N LYS A 19 2.21 6.39 -6.97
CA LYS A 19 3.23 7.10 -6.19
C LYS A 19 4.53 6.31 -6.10
N ILE A 20 5.65 7.05 -6.05
CA ILE A 20 6.95 6.53 -5.61
C ILE A 20 7.34 7.27 -4.34
N LYS A 21 7.79 6.54 -3.31
CA LYS A 21 8.40 7.11 -2.11
C LYS A 21 9.79 6.58 -1.86
N ASP A 22 10.71 7.50 -1.60
CA ASP A 22 12.02 7.16 -1.03
C ASP A 22 11.93 7.12 0.49
N TRP A 23 12.07 5.91 1.04
CA TRP A 23 12.10 5.65 2.48
C TRP A 23 13.47 5.17 2.96
N SER A 24 14.54 5.48 2.22
CA SER A 24 15.92 5.15 2.61
C SER A 24 16.35 5.75 3.94
N LYS A 25 15.75 6.88 4.34
CA LYS A 25 16.13 7.66 5.54
C LYS A 25 15.18 7.49 6.73
N VAL A 26 14.17 6.63 6.61
CA VAL A 26 13.17 6.40 7.68
C VAL A 26 13.09 4.93 8.04
N SER A 27 12.71 4.63 9.28
CA SER A 27 12.43 3.26 9.69
C SER A 27 11.17 2.75 8.99
N GLN A 28 11.32 1.75 8.14
CA GLN A 28 10.26 1.19 7.29
C GLN A 28 9.35 0.22 8.06
N THR A 29 8.80 0.69 9.17
CA THR A 29 7.91 -0.12 10.01
C THR A 29 6.61 -0.46 9.27
N GLY A 30 5.98 -1.57 9.64
CA GLY A 30 4.67 -1.94 9.08
C GLY A 30 3.59 -0.87 9.32
N LEU A 31 3.68 -0.12 10.43
CA LEU A 31 2.80 1.01 10.71
C LEU A 31 2.97 2.15 9.70
N LEU A 32 4.21 2.50 9.36
CA LEU A 32 4.48 3.57 8.40
C LEU A 32 3.91 3.22 7.01
N ILE A 33 4.04 1.96 6.61
CA ILE A 33 3.50 1.46 5.34
C ILE A 33 1.96 1.44 5.39
N ALA A 34 1.36 0.93 6.46
CA ALA A 34 -0.10 0.88 6.64
C ALA A 34 -0.73 2.28 6.58
N ASN A 35 -0.15 3.26 7.27
CA ASN A 35 -0.64 4.64 7.27
C ASN A 35 -0.56 5.30 5.87
N GLU A 36 0.39 4.90 5.04
CA GLU A 36 0.45 5.39 3.65
C GLU A 36 -0.61 4.70 2.78
N ILE A 37 -0.82 3.40 2.96
CA ILE A 37 -1.87 2.66 2.25
C ILE A 37 -3.25 3.23 2.60
N GLU A 38 -3.52 3.48 3.88
CA GLU A 38 -4.77 4.08 4.35
C GLU A 38 -5.06 5.43 3.68
N LYS A 39 -4.05 6.29 3.54
CA LYS A 39 -4.19 7.56 2.81
C LYS A 39 -4.52 7.35 1.34
N ILE A 40 -3.84 6.42 0.68
CA ILE A 40 -4.08 6.10 -0.73
C ILE A 40 -5.50 5.54 -0.91
N VAL A 41 -5.96 4.68 0.01
CA VAL A 41 -7.32 4.13 0.00
C VAL A 41 -8.35 5.24 0.17
N GLY A 42 -8.13 6.16 1.12
CA GLY A 42 -8.97 7.33 1.32
C GLY A 42 -9.02 8.27 0.11
N ASP A 43 -7.88 8.52 -0.54
CA ASP A 43 -7.78 9.40 -1.72
C ASP A 43 -8.49 8.84 -2.95
N VAL A 44 -8.48 7.52 -3.15
CA VAL A 44 -9.10 6.84 -4.29
C VAL A 44 -10.60 6.56 -4.05
N GLY A 45 -10.98 6.32 -2.79
CA GLY A 45 -12.31 5.94 -2.34
C GLY A 45 -12.35 4.48 -1.91
N LEU A 46 -12.79 4.24 -0.67
CA LEU A 46 -12.83 2.90 -0.05
C LEU A 46 -13.69 1.92 -0.86
N GLU A 47 -14.79 2.40 -1.45
CA GLU A 47 -15.74 1.62 -2.24
C GLU A 47 -15.16 1.08 -3.56
N LYS A 48 -13.98 1.56 -3.97
CA LYS A 48 -13.31 1.15 -5.21
C LYS A 48 -12.20 0.12 -5.00
N PHE A 49 -11.88 -0.23 -3.75
CA PHE A 49 -10.85 -1.23 -3.48
C PHE A 49 -11.43 -2.62 -3.27
N ALA A 50 -10.81 -3.59 -3.93
CA ALA A 50 -11.10 -5.01 -3.73
C ALA A 50 -10.02 -5.71 -2.87
N ALA A 51 -8.77 -5.24 -2.93
CA ALA A 51 -7.66 -5.88 -2.22
C ALA A 51 -6.43 -4.95 -2.12
N VAL A 52 -5.60 -5.19 -1.11
CA VAL A 52 -4.22 -4.67 -1.04
C VAL A 52 -3.24 -5.83 -1.17
N VAL A 53 -2.39 -5.77 -2.20
CA VAL A 53 -1.37 -6.78 -2.48
C VAL A 53 0.00 -6.18 -2.18
N THR A 54 0.81 -6.94 -1.48
CA THR A 54 2.12 -6.48 -1.03
C THR A 54 3.17 -7.56 -1.21
N ASP A 55 4.45 -7.21 -1.25
CA ASP A 55 5.53 -8.20 -1.26
C ASP A 55 5.58 -9.00 0.05
N ASN A 56 6.43 -10.03 0.08
CA ASN A 56 6.61 -10.90 1.25
C ASN A 56 7.62 -10.34 2.28
N GLY A 57 7.94 -9.05 2.23
CA GLY A 57 8.76 -8.40 3.24
C GLY A 57 8.03 -8.35 4.58
N GLY A 58 8.72 -8.65 5.70
CA GLY A 58 8.08 -8.78 7.01
C GLY A 58 7.24 -7.57 7.44
N ASN A 59 7.75 -6.35 7.26
CA ASN A 59 7.04 -5.11 7.60
C ASN A 59 5.83 -4.86 6.70
N VAL A 60 5.97 -5.24 5.44
CA VAL A 60 4.96 -5.08 4.39
C VAL A 60 3.81 -6.08 4.62
N ARG A 61 4.11 -7.30 5.09
CA ARG A 61 3.11 -8.28 5.53
C ARG A 61 2.26 -7.77 6.69
N VAL A 62 2.88 -7.15 7.70
CA VAL A 62 2.17 -6.55 8.85
C VAL A 62 1.24 -5.44 8.39
N ALA A 63 1.67 -4.61 7.43
CA ALA A 63 0.81 -3.56 6.87
C ALA A 63 -0.42 -4.13 6.14
N ARG A 64 -0.24 -5.22 5.37
CA ARG A 64 -1.34 -5.93 4.70
C ARG A 64 -2.33 -6.53 5.70
N GLU A 65 -1.83 -7.19 6.75
CA GLU A 65 -2.68 -7.79 7.79
C GLU A 65 -3.59 -6.74 8.45
N ARG A 66 -3.04 -5.57 8.80
CA ARG A 66 -3.83 -4.45 9.36
C ARG A 66 -4.84 -3.89 8.36
N THR A 67 -4.39 -3.62 7.13
CA THR A 67 -5.27 -3.04 6.10
C THR A 67 -6.45 -3.95 5.78
N ASN A 68 -6.22 -5.27 5.75
CA ASN A 68 -7.32 -6.23 5.60
C ASN A 68 -8.31 -6.14 6.76
N GLN A 69 -7.83 -6.13 8.01
CA GLN A 69 -8.73 -6.04 9.18
C GLN A 69 -9.60 -4.78 9.19
N ASP A 70 -9.05 -3.65 8.72
CA ASP A 70 -9.70 -2.35 8.81
C ASP A 70 -10.62 -2.06 7.61
N TYR A 71 -10.37 -2.66 6.44
CA TYR A 71 -10.96 -2.21 5.18
C TYR A 71 -11.50 -3.31 4.24
N LEU A 72 -11.25 -4.60 4.50
CA LEU A 72 -11.63 -5.71 3.61
C LEU A 72 -12.27 -6.89 4.38
#